data_AF-A0A925XNV0-F1
#
_entry.id   AF-A0A925XNV0-F1
#
_cell.length_a   1.000
_cell.length_b   1.000
_cell.length_c   1.000
_cell.angle_alpha   90.00
_cell.angle_beta   90.00
_cell.angle_gamma   90.00
#
_symmetry.space_group_name_H-M   'P 1'
#
loop_
_entity.id
_entity.type
_entity.pdbx_description
1 polymer ?
#
loop_
_entity_poly.entity_id
_entity_poly.type
_entity_poly.pdbx_seq_one_letter_code
_entity_poly.pdbx_strand_id
1 'polypeptide(L)'
;MNTDLEVIPLKVRLRHSGLVTALLAVTALPALAQQTVKTGDRVMVPTLQSSEKDLGVQAAEAIRNQLTKQTNVRDLVVVPKADINNSLASSGYSTTEALAPGDAKALATLVRAPQYLEGTVTRTPTGFRIDSRLIISRDMARGQALPPAQGGKLDDAASQVARAIKDARRQIPGETTCHNAVSQQQFQAGVTAARAAMAGYPSANIAAACLVDAYAGLKMDDSVITISERIRATDPRNIVALRRLITTYRGRIDGPQAAADPARAKADTTKLLEALGALAASDPTNIKQVQDVVNEYASLGHASDAIPLVRDLLQNNPGDPQLLNLAWLVYLNAQDYQGAVNIGTEMVRVDTAAASANYYTRLVAAYTALNQPQKASEAAARGQAKFPNDPQLSLIGANSLYKAGQLQQALDAARKAVAANPKNPQGYFLLATIQGALNQYDDVVNTLNQARLNGADATALSQIALQQGSNAYKAGQGSKDRADFQRAIKFLQLSDQLQASVDAKFLLGASAFSLGQSATIDANERRSCELARMAREAFNIASINLPAGGQKYPNEAAQLLAAIPQFTPAVDNEIKRFCK
;
A
#
# COMPACT_ATOMS: atom_id res chain seq x y z
N MET A 1 -15.10 8.17 -31.72
CA MET A 1 -15.18 9.64 -31.63
C MET A 1 -14.41 10.02 -30.38
N ASN A 2 -13.14 10.40 -30.56
CA ASN A 2 -12.27 10.89 -29.49
C ASN A 2 -12.73 12.31 -29.12
N THR A 3 -13.19 12.50 -27.90
CA THR A 3 -13.17 13.81 -27.26
C THR A 3 -11.94 13.82 -26.35
N ASP A 4 -10.80 14.20 -26.93
CA ASP A 4 -9.66 14.64 -26.14
C ASP A 4 -10.13 15.82 -25.28
N LEU A 5 -10.13 15.64 -23.96
CA LEU A 5 -10.27 16.73 -23.00
C LEU A 5 -9.00 17.59 -23.09
N GLU A 6 -9.00 18.54 -24.02
CA GLU A 6 -7.98 19.58 -24.11
C GLU A 6 -7.99 20.38 -22.79
N VAL A 7 -7.01 20.12 -21.93
CA VAL A 7 -6.72 20.99 -20.79
C VAL A 7 -6.16 22.28 -21.38
N ILE A 8 -6.99 23.33 -21.49
CA ILE A 8 -6.57 24.63 -22.04
C ILE A 8 -5.85 25.41 -20.92
N PRO A 9 -4.50 25.54 -20.91
CA PRO A 9 -3.84 26.37 -19.91
C PRO A 9 -4.14 27.86 -20.13
N LEU A 10 -4.37 28.61 -19.04
CA LEU A 10 -4.48 30.08 -19.07
C LEU A 10 -3.28 30.72 -19.79
N LYS A 11 -3.54 31.46 -20.88
CA LYS A 11 -2.49 32.05 -21.72
C LYS A 11 -1.98 33.36 -21.12
N VAL A 12 -0.69 33.40 -20.77
CA VAL A 12 0.01 34.64 -20.36
C VAL A 12 0.32 35.49 -21.59
N ARG A 13 -0.35 36.64 -21.77
CA ARG A 13 0.08 37.66 -22.75
C ARG A 13 1.10 38.62 -22.12
N LEU A 14 2.38 38.35 -22.33
CA LEU A 14 3.44 39.35 -22.19
C LEU A 14 3.31 40.37 -23.34
N ARG A 15 2.72 41.54 -23.10
CA ARG A 15 2.84 42.68 -24.03
C ARG A 15 4.29 43.16 -24.03
N HIS A 16 5.10 42.66 -24.97
CA HIS A 16 6.35 43.31 -25.36
C HIS A 16 5.97 44.61 -26.09
N SER A 17 6.15 45.74 -25.41
CA SER A 17 6.14 47.04 -26.10
C SER A 17 7.49 47.16 -26.79
N GLY A 18 7.50 47.05 -28.12
CA GLY A 18 8.71 47.19 -28.93
C GLY A 18 9.32 48.58 -28.76
N LEU A 19 10.59 48.62 -28.39
CA LEU A 19 11.42 49.83 -28.43
C LEU A 19 11.62 50.23 -29.90
N VAL A 20 10.97 51.32 -30.31
CA VAL A 20 11.37 52.08 -31.49
C VAL A 20 12.40 53.11 -31.03
N THR A 21 13.65 52.93 -31.41
CA THR A 21 14.73 53.89 -31.22
C THR A 21 14.56 55.06 -32.19
N ALA A 22 13.89 56.12 -31.75
CA ALA A 22 13.97 57.44 -32.38
C ALA A 22 14.92 58.32 -31.55
N LEU A 23 16.08 58.68 -32.12
CA LEU A 23 16.94 59.73 -31.58
C LEU A 23 16.20 61.06 -31.67
N LEU A 24 15.77 61.59 -30.52
CA LEU A 24 15.32 62.98 -30.38
C LEU A 24 16.14 63.63 -29.27
N ALA A 25 16.69 64.81 -29.59
CA ALA A 25 17.57 65.59 -28.74
C ALA A 25 16.92 65.90 -27.38
N VAL A 26 17.69 65.66 -26.32
CA VAL A 26 17.29 65.86 -24.93
C VAL A 26 17.30 67.35 -24.62
N THR A 27 16.13 67.98 -24.57
CA THR A 27 15.91 69.13 -23.70
C THR A 27 15.39 68.60 -22.36
N ALA A 28 16.14 68.87 -21.30
CA ALA A 28 15.79 68.44 -19.95
C ALA A 28 14.53 69.15 -19.47
N LEU A 29 13.39 68.46 -19.53
CA LEU A 29 12.22 68.81 -18.74
C LEU A 29 12.43 68.26 -17.31
N PRO A 30 12.08 69.02 -16.26
CA PRO A 30 12.16 68.51 -14.90
C PRO A 30 11.22 67.30 -14.78
N ALA A 31 11.78 66.17 -14.35
CA ALA A 31 10.99 65.00 -13.99
C ALA A 31 10.08 65.38 -12.83
N LEU A 32 8.82 65.66 -13.12
CA LEU A 32 7.75 65.59 -12.14
C LEU A 32 7.76 64.15 -11.60
N ALA A 33 8.28 63.99 -10.39
CA ALA A 33 8.13 62.77 -9.61
C ALA A 33 6.63 62.49 -9.51
N GLN A 34 6.12 61.59 -10.36
CA GLN A 34 4.81 61.00 -10.15
C GLN A 34 4.89 60.27 -8.82
N GLN A 35 4.35 60.89 -7.78
CA GLN A 35 4.01 60.21 -6.53
C GLN A 35 3.12 59.02 -6.92
N THR A 36 3.69 57.84 -7.00
CA THR A 36 2.94 56.61 -7.11
C THR A 36 2.10 56.53 -5.85
N VAL A 37 0.79 56.78 -5.99
CA VAL A 37 -0.15 56.63 -4.88
C VAL A 37 -0.03 55.19 -4.41
N LYS A 38 0.49 54.98 -3.21
CA LYS A 38 0.63 53.65 -2.60
C LYS A 38 -0.78 53.10 -2.37
N THR A 39 -1.24 52.24 -3.29
CA THR A 39 -2.53 51.55 -3.19
C THR A 39 -2.38 50.31 -2.30
N GLY A 40 -3.49 49.87 -1.71
CA GLY A 40 -3.53 48.63 -0.95
C GLY A 40 -3.35 47.40 -1.84
N ASP A 41 -3.13 46.24 -1.23
CA ASP A 41 -3.05 44.98 -1.96
C ASP A 41 -4.36 44.67 -2.69
N ARG A 42 -4.25 43.96 -3.81
CA ARG A 42 -5.42 43.51 -4.59
C ARG A 42 -6.04 42.25 -3.99
N VAL A 43 -7.36 42.17 -3.95
CA VAL A 43 -8.10 40.93 -3.67
C VAL A 43 -9.00 40.57 -4.83
N MET A 44 -8.91 39.33 -5.30
CA MET A 44 -9.78 38.79 -6.33
C MET A 44 -10.95 38.03 -5.71
N VAL A 45 -12.17 38.33 -6.16
CA VAL A 45 -13.35 37.52 -5.84
C VAL A 45 -13.82 36.90 -7.15
N PRO A 46 -13.44 35.65 -7.47
CA PRO A 46 -13.96 34.93 -8.63
C PRO A 46 -15.42 34.48 -8.39
N THR A 47 -16.03 33.87 -9.40
CA THR A 47 -17.35 33.23 -9.28
C THR A 47 -17.32 32.14 -8.20
N LEU A 48 -18.32 32.14 -7.30
CA LEU A 48 -18.48 31.12 -6.27
C LEU A 48 -19.16 29.87 -6.83
N GLN A 49 -18.88 28.71 -6.23
CA GLN A 49 -19.56 27.46 -6.56
C GLN A 49 -21.04 27.53 -6.17
N SER A 50 -21.94 27.04 -7.02
CA SER A 50 -23.37 26.92 -6.73
C SER A 50 -24.04 25.85 -7.58
N SER A 51 -25.08 25.21 -7.05
CA SER A 51 -25.97 24.32 -7.81
C SER A 51 -27.04 25.10 -8.59
N GLU A 52 -27.28 26.37 -8.24
CA GLU A 52 -28.21 27.25 -8.95
C GLU A 52 -27.49 28.07 -10.02
N LYS A 53 -28.09 28.16 -11.21
CA LYS A 53 -27.58 28.97 -12.31
C LYS A 53 -27.45 30.44 -11.86
N ASP A 54 -26.34 31.06 -12.21
CA ASP A 54 -25.99 32.47 -11.95
C ASP A 54 -25.84 32.90 -10.49
N LEU A 55 -26.27 32.09 -9.51
CA LEU A 55 -26.19 32.45 -8.08
C LEU A 55 -24.74 32.68 -7.63
N GLY A 56 -23.80 31.88 -8.12
CA GLY A 56 -22.36 32.06 -7.88
C GLY A 56 -21.82 33.41 -8.38
N VAL A 57 -22.28 33.85 -9.54
CA VAL A 57 -21.89 35.14 -10.15
C VAL A 57 -22.49 36.30 -9.36
N GLN A 58 -23.76 36.19 -8.96
CA GLN A 58 -24.46 37.19 -8.15
C GLN A 58 -23.80 37.34 -6.78
N ALA A 59 -23.42 36.23 -6.14
CA ALA A 59 -22.77 36.24 -4.84
C ALA A 59 -21.39 36.90 -4.91
N ALA A 60 -20.58 36.55 -5.92
CA ALA A 60 -19.28 37.16 -6.14
C ALA A 60 -19.40 38.69 -6.34
N GLU A 61 -20.39 39.14 -7.12
CA GLU A 61 -20.63 40.57 -7.34
C GLU A 61 -21.10 41.29 -6.08
N ALA A 62 -22.02 40.69 -5.31
CA ALA A 62 -22.46 41.23 -4.03
C ALA A 62 -21.27 41.40 -3.05
N ILE A 63 -20.37 40.41 -2.98
CA ILE A 63 -19.16 40.48 -2.14
C ILE A 63 -18.23 41.59 -2.61
N ARG A 64 -17.96 41.72 -3.92
CA ARG A 64 -17.13 42.82 -4.46
C ARG A 64 -17.71 44.17 -4.09
N ASN A 65 -19.01 44.36 -4.27
CA ASN A 65 -19.71 45.61 -3.93
C ASN A 65 -19.62 45.93 -2.44
N GLN A 66 -19.81 44.95 -1.56
CA GLN A 66 -19.68 45.13 -0.13
C GLN A 66 -18.24 45.44 0.30
N LEU A 67 -17.25 44.78 -0.29
CA LEU A 67 -15.83 45.10 -0.04
C LEU A 67 -15.49 46.52 -0.48
N THR A 68 -15.91 46.94 -1.67
CA THR A 68 -15.70 48.31 -2.17
C THR A 68 -16.39 49.36 -1.29
N LYS A 69 -17.56 49.07 -0.74
CA LYS A 69 -18.26 49.96 0.21
C LYS A 69 -17.57 50.05 1.57
N GLN A 70 -16.97 48.95 2.04
CA GLN A 70 -16.42 48.83 3.38
C GLN A 70 -14.91 49.11 3.46
N THR A 71 -14.24 49.33 2.33
CA THR A 71 -12.80 49.58 2.24
C THR A 71 -12.50 50.76 1.33
N ASN A 72 -11.30 51.32 1.43
CA ASN A 72 -10.80 52.32 0.51
C ASN A 72 -9.62 51.74 -0.29
N VAL A 73 -9.33 52.36 -1.44
CA VAL A 73 -8.25 51.93 -2.36
C VAL A 73 -6.84 52.01 -1.77
N ARG A 74 -6.63 52.71 -0.64
CA ARG A 74 -5.35 52.69 0.07
C ARG A 74 -5.18 51.45 0.94
N ASP A 75 -6.28 50.87 1.42
CA ASP A 75 -6.28 49.69 2.30
C ASP A 75 -6.47 48.37 1.52
N LEU A 76 -7.29 48.40 0.47
CA LEU A 76 -7.62 47.23 -0.34
C LEU A 76 -8.12 47.63 -1.73
N VAL A 77 -7.61 46.96 -2.76
CA VAL A 77 -8.11 47.10 -4.12
C VAL A 77 -8.88 45.85 -4.51
N VAL A 78 -10.21 45.95 -4.61
CA VAL A 78 -11.04 44.85 -5.13
C VAL A 78 -10.84 44.77 -6.64
N VAL A 79 -10.46 43.60 -7.15
CA VAL A 79 -10.30 43.41 -8.60
C VAL A 79 -11.67 43.57 -9.28
N PRO A 80 -11.82 44.47 -10.27
CA PRO A 80 -13.07 44.65 -10.99
C PRO A 80 -13.51 43.37 -11.73
N LYS A 81 -14.83 43.14 -11.81
CA LYS A 81 -15.41 42.02 -12.56
C LYS A 81 -14.95 42.00 -14.03
N ALA A 82 -14.81 43.17 -14.65
CA ALA A 82 -14.36 43.28 -16.05
C ALA A 82 -12.95 42.73 -16.25
N ASP A 83 -12.00 43.03 -15.34
CA ASP A 83 -10.63 42.52 -15.41
C ASP A 83 -10.60 40.99 -15.34
N ILE A 84 -11.39 40.42 -14.42
CA ILE A 84 -11.55 38.97 -14.24
C ILE A 84 -12.13 38.34 -15.51
N ASN A 85 -13.25 38.86 -16.01
CA ASN A 85 -13.95 38.31 -17.16
C ASN A 85 -13.12 38.42 -18.45
N ASN A 86 -12.42 39.54 -18.66
CA ASN A 86 -11.53 39.72 -19.81
C ASN A 86 -10.40 38.68 -19.79
N SER A 87 -9.83 38.43 -18.60
CA SER A 87 -8.76 37.46 -18.42
C SER A 87 -9.23 36.02 -18.70
N LEU A 88 -10.40 35.64 -18.15
CA LEU A 88 -11.04 34.34 -18.38
C LEU A 88 -11.40 34.12 -19.85
N ALA A 89 -12.12 35.07 -20.46
CA ALA A 89 -12.55 34.98 -21.85
C ALA A 89 -11.35 34.89 -22.81
N SER A 90 -10.28 35.66 -22.55
CA SER A 90 -9.05 35.60 -23.35
C SER A 90 -8.31 34.26 -23.27
N SER A 91 -8.63 33.46 -22.25
CA SER A 91 -8.06 32.14 -21.99
C SER A 91 -9.03 31.00 -22.33
N GLY A 92 -10.21 31.29 -22.86
CA GLY A 92 -11.22 30.27 -23.21
C GLY A 92 -12.00 29.69 -22.03
N TYR A 93 -11.89 30.28 -20.84
CA TYR A 93 -12.62 29.82 -19.66
C TYR A 93 -14.01 30.46 -19.57
N SER A 94 -14.96 29.75 -18.95
CA SER A 94 -16.28 30.29 -18.61
C SER A 94 -16.14 31.49 -17.66
N THR A 95 -16.97 32.52 -17.87
CA THR A 95 -17.07 33.68 -16.98
C THR A 95 -18.15 33.51 -15.91
N THR A 96 -18.87 32.39 -15.95
CA THR A 96 -20.06 32.12 -15.11
C THR A 96 -19.93 30.87 -14.26
N GLU A 97 -18.88 30.06 -14.48
CA GLU A 97 -18.59 28.88 -13.69
C GLU A 97 -17.50 29.17 -12.67
N ALA A 98 -17.52 28.43 -11.56
CA ALA A 98 -16.45 28.48 -10.57
C ALA A 98 -15.22 27.76 -11.09
N LEU A 99 -14.04 28.30 -10.79
CA LEU A 99 -12.76 27.73 -11.19
C LEU A 99 -12.34 26.61 -10.24
N ALA A 100 -11.60 25.64 -10.77
CA ALA A 100 -10.82 24.73 -9.92
C ALA A 100 -9.73 25.54 -9.18
N PRO A 101 -9.26 25.10 -7.98
CA PRO A 101 -8.30 25.86 -7.18
C PRO A 101 -7.01 26.25 -7.93
N GLY A 102 -6.51 25.35 -8.80
CA GLY A 102 -5.34 25.61 -9.64
C GLY A 102 -5.53 26.78 -10.60
N ASP A 103 -6.68 26.83 -11.29
CA ASP A 103 -7.03 27.89 -12.23
C ASP A 103 -7.31 29.21 -11.51
N ALA A 104 -7.94 29.16 -10.33
CA ALA A 104 -8.17 30.34 -9.51
C ALA A 104 -6.85 31.02 -9.10
N LYS A 105 -5.82 30.26 -8.70
CA LYS A 105 -4.47 30.79 -8.44
C LYS A 105 -3.85 31.41 -9.69
N ALA A 106 -3.95 30.73 -10.84
CA ALA A 106 -3.37 31.21 -12.09
C ALA A 106 -4.01 32.54 -12.52
N LEU A 107 -5.34 32.64 -12.44
CA LEU A 107 -6.07 33.88 -12.66
C LEU A 107 -5.67 34.97 -11.65
N ALA A 108 -5.61 34.66 -10.35
CA ALA A 108 -5.20 35.61 -9.31
C ALA A 108 -3.81 36.21 -9.61
N THR A 109 -2.89 35.38 -10.09
CA THR A 109 -1.55 35.79 -10.53
C THR A 109 -1.62 36.76 -11.71
N LEU A 110 -2.43 36.43 -12.73
CA LEU A 110 -2.62 37.24 -13.93
C LEU A 110 -3.20 38.63 -13.60
N VAL A 111 -4.18 38.68 -12.69
CA VAL A 111 -4.77 39.93 -12.20
C VAL A 111 -3.99 40.53 -11.02
N ARG A 112 -2.76 40.07 -10.74
CA ARG A 112 -1.89 40.61 -9.68
C ARG A 112 -2.57 40.73 -8.31
N ALA A 113 -3.44 39.79 -7.98
CA ALA A 113 -4.10 39.68 -6.71
C ALA A 113 -3.30 38.75 -5.79
N PRO A 114 -2.57 39.26 -4.78
CA PRO A 114 -1.88 38.42 -3.81
C PRO A 114 -2.82 37.58 -2.93
N GLN A 115 -4.12 37.95 -2.88
CA GLN A 115 -5.16 37.18 -2.22
C GLN A 115 -6.35 36.97 -3.15
N TYR A 116 -7.03 35.83 -3.00
CA TYR A 116 -8.32 35.59 -3.66
C TYR A 116 -9.27 34.81 -2.78
N LEU A 117 -10.57 34.88 -3.11
CA LEU A 117 -11.62 34.16 -2.41
C LEU A 117 -11.97 32.86 -3.14
N GLU A 118 -12.15 31.79 -2.39
CA GLU A 118 -12.85 30.58 -2.81
C GLU A 118 -14.11 30.41 -1.97
N GLY A 119 -15.17 29.80 -2.50
CA GLY A 119 -16.35 29.54 -1.69
C GLY A 119 -17.53 28.99 -2.47
N THR A 120 -18.54 28.61 -1.70
CA THR A 120 -19.81 28.08 -2.18
C THR A 120 -20.94 28.97 -1.68
N VAL A 121 -21.91 29.23 -2.53
CA VAL A 121 -23.17 29.89 -2.17
C VAL A 121 -24.33 28.93 -2.36
N THR A 122 -25.15 28.80 -1.32
CA THR A 122 -26.35 27.96 -1.30
C THR A 122 -27.55 28.76 -0.87
N ARG A 123 -28.70 28.48 -1.49
CA ARG A 123 -29.99 28.97 -1.01
C ARG A 123 -30.44 28.12 0.15
N THR A 124 -30.90 28.78 1.21
CA THR A 124 -31.52 28.16 2.37
C THR A 124 -33.02 28.47 2.37
N PRO A 125 -33.85 27.76 3.15
CA PRO A 125 -35.28 28.06 3.26
C PRO A 125 -35.58 29.51 3.67
N THR A 126 -34.64 30.16 4.37
CA THR A 126 -34.80 31.51 4.94
C THR A 126 -33.90 32.56 4.27
N GLY A 127 -33.17 32.22 3.20
CA GLY A 127 -32.30 33.16 2.50
C GLY A 127 -31.10 32.50 1.81
N PHE A 128 -29.90 32.98 2.13
CA PHE A 128 -28.65 32.55 1.51
C PHE A 128 -27.58 32.25 2.54
N ARG A 129 -26.73 31.27 2.24
CA ARG A 129 -25.54 30.92 3.00
C ARG A 129 -24.32 30.96 2.09
N ILE A 130 -23.24 31.58 2.57
CA ILE A 130 -21.95 31.62 1.90
C ILE A 130 -20.89 31.03 2.84
N ASP A 131 -20.28 29.94 2.41
CA ASP A 131 -19.11 29.33 3.04
C ASP A 131 -17.89 29.66 2.17
N SER A 132 -16.87 30.30 2.74
CA SER A 132 -15.78 30.86 1.94
C SER A 132 -14.43 30.85 2.65
N ARG A 133 -13.38 31.02 1.85
CA ARG A 133 -11.99 30.91 2.26
C ARG A 133 -11.16 31.98 1.56
N LEU A 134 -10.34 32.70 2.31
CA LEU A 134 -9.36 33.63 1.77
C LEU A 134 -8.04 32.88 1.52
N ILE A 135 -7.54 32.89 0.30
CA ILE A 135 -6.33 32.18 -0.14
C ILE A 135 -5.20 33.17 -0.43
N ILE A 136 -3.96 32.78 -0.13
CA ILE A 136 -2.76 33.48 -0.60
C ILE A 136 -2.34 32.93 -1.97
N SER A 137 -2.24 33.80 -2.99
CA SER A 137 -1.94 33.38 -4.37
C SER A 137 -0.56 32.78 -4.56
N ARG A 138 0.45 33.22 -3.78
CA ARG A 138 1.80 32.63 -3.84
C ARG A 138 1.85 31.18 -3.36
N ASP A 139 0.90 30.78 -2.51
CA ASP A 139 0.82 29.45 -1.92
C ASP A 139 -0.64 29.08 -1.67
N MET A 140 -1.29 28.44 -2.65
CA MET A 140 -2.71 28.10 -2.60
C MET A 140 -3.06 27.14 -1.44
N ALA A 141 -2.08 26.44 -0.86
CA ALA A 141 -2.30 25.59 0.31
C ALA A 141 -2.53 26.42 1.58
N ARG A 142 -2.14 27.70 1.59
CA ARG A 142 -2.39 28.65 2.69
C ARG A 142 -3.70 29.38 2.47
N GLY A 143 -4.67 29.00 3.26
CA GLY A 143 -5.96 29.67 3.30
C GLY A 143 -6.50 29.85 4.70
N GLN A 144 -7.43 30.79 4.81
CA GLN A 144 -8.17 31.11 6.02
C GLN A 144 -9.64 30.80 5.76
N ALA A 145 -10.17 29.78 6.42
CA ALA A 145 -11.63 29.60 6.50
C ALA A 145 -12.24 30.84 7.15
N LEU A 146 -13.24 31.43 6.48
CA LEU A 146 -13.99 32.56 6.99
C LEU A 146 -15.24 32.06 7.73
N PRO A 147 -15.73 32.78 8.76
CA PRO A 147 -16.98 32.43 9.41
C PRO A 147 -18.11 32.28 8.38
N PRO A 148 -18.97 31.25 8.50
CA PRO A 148 -20.11 31.11 7.60
C PRO A 148 -21.01 32.35 7.64
N ALA A 149 -21.31 32.89 6.47
CA ALA A 149 -22.14 34.08 6.33
C ALA A 149 -23.56 33.70 5.93
N GLN A 150 -24.57 34.29 6.56
CA GLN A 150 -25.97 33.96 6.32
C GLN A 150 -26.87 35.19 6.37
N GLY A 151 -27.89 35.25 5.53
CA GLY A 151 -28.86 36.35 5.57
C GLY A 151 -30.07 36.13 4.68
N GLY A 152 -31.16 36.85 4.98
CA GLY A 152 -32.39 36.79 4.19
C GLY A 152 -32.20 37.30 2.76
N LYS A 153 -31.27 38.25 2.56
CA LYS A 153 -30.82 38.72 1.25
C LYS A 153 -29.36 38.34 1.02
N LEU A 154 -29.00 38.16 -0.24
CA LEU A 154 -27.62 37.84 -0.64
C LEU A 154 -26.62 38.92 -0.20
N ASP A 155 -27.04 40.19 -0.23
CA ASP A 155 -26.22 41.33 0.23
C ASP A 155 -25.90 41.28 1.73
N ASP A 156 -26.79 40.71 2.56
CA ASP A 156 -26.56 40.57 4.01
C ASP A 156 -25.45 39.55 4.28
N ALA A 157 -25.50 38.41 3.59
CA ALA A 157 -24.45 37.39 3.65
C ALA A 157 -23.13 37.93 3.06
N ALA A 158 -23.18 38.60 1.91
CA ALA A 158 -22.01 39.21 1.28
C ALA A 158 -21.34 40.26 2.16
N SER A 159 -22.12 41.04 2.91
CA SER A 159 -21.61 42.04 3.87
C SER A 159 -20.83 41.39 5.01
N GLN A 160 -21.30 40.24 5.52
CA GLN A 160 -20.57 39.46 6.52
C GLN A 160 -19.26 38.89 5.97
N VAL A 161 -19.26 38.37 4.74
CA VAL A 161 -18.03 37.90 4.07
C VAL A 161 -17.02 39.04 3.90
N ALA A 162 -17.46 40.23 3.47
CA ALA A 162 -16.60 41.39 3.31
C ALA A 162 -15.92 41.81 4.63
N ARG A 163 -16.66 41.82 5.75
CA ARG A 163 -16.10 42.06 7.09
C ARG A 163 -15.09 40.98 7.48
N ALA A 164 -15.42 39.71 7.25
CA ALA A 164 -14.55 38.58 7.55
C ALA A 164 -13.23 38.64 6.76
N ILE A 165 -13.26 39.03 5.47
CA ILE A 165 -12.05 39.25 4.67
C ILE A 165 -11.19 40.35 5.29
N LYS A 166 -11.78 41.48 5.68
CA LYS A 166 -11.04 42.59 6.30
C LYS A 166 -10.36 42.18 7.60
N ASP A 167 -11.08 41.44 8.45
CA ASP A 167 -10.53 40.97 9.73
C ASP A 167 -9.45 39.90 9.52
N ALA A 168 -9.68 38.94 8.61
CA ALA A 168 -8.70 37.92 8.27
C ALA A 168 -7.40 38.52 7.70
N ARG A 169 -7.48 39.63 6.94
CA ARG A 169 -6.30 40.30 6.37
C ARG A 169 -5.36 40.92 7.41
N ARG A 170 -5.80 41.10 8.67
CA ARG A 170 -4.93 41.60 9.75
C ARG A 170 -3.72 40.68 10.00
N GLN A 171 -3.81 39.40 9.63
CA GLN A 171 -2.71 38.46 9.78
C GLN A 171 -1.63 38.56 8.68
N ILE A 172 -1.94 39.19 7.53
CA ILE A 172 -1.10 39.14 6.32
C ILE A 172 0.26 39.85 6.48
N PRO A 173 0.36 41.04 7.11
CA PRO A 173 1.67 41.66 7.30
C PRO A 173 2.62 40.80 8.14
N GLY A 174 2.09 40.23 9.24
CA GLY A 174 2.89 39.35 10.10
C GLY A 174 3.23 38.01 9.45
N GLU A 175 2.31 37.44 8.65
CA GLU A 175 2.63 36.26 7.83
C GLU A 175 3.68 36.56 6.75
N THR A 176 3.64 37.74 6.13
CA THR A 176 4.64 38.15 5.13
C THR A 176 6.02 38.26 5.75
N THR A 177 6.12 38.92 6.91
CA THR A 177 7.38 39.01 7.67
C THR A 177 7.86 37.61 8.10
N CYS A 178 6.95 36.76 8.58
CA CYS A 178 7.29 35.38 8.93
C CYS A 178 7.85 34.61 7.73
N HIS A 179 7.16 34.64 6.60
CA HIS A 179 7.57 33.94 5.39
C HIS A 179 8.95 34.39 4.92
N ASN A 180 9.20 35.69 4.89
CA ASN A 180 10.50 36.24 4.50
C ASN A 180 11.61 35.76 5.44
N ALA A 181 11.38 35.80 6.76
CA ALA A 181 12.34 35.30 7.74
C ALA A 181 12.61 33.79 7.59
N VAL A 182 11.56 32.98 7.45
CA VAL A 182 11.67 31.52 7.26
C VAL A 182 12.43 31.19 5.96
N SER A 183 12.18 31.92 4.87
CA SER A 183 12.92 31.75 3.60
C SER A 183 14.42 32.03 3.72
N GLN A 184 14.82 32.85 4.69
CA GLN A 184 16.21 33.19 5.03
C GLN A 184 16.76 32.32 6.17
N GLN A 185 16.06 31.24 6.55
CA GLN A 185 16.41 30.37 7.68
C GLN A 185 16.45 31.09 9.05
N GLN A 186 15.87 32.28 9.16
CA GLN A 186 15.74 33.04 10.40
C GLN A 186 14.50 32.59 11.17
N PHE A 187 14.47 31.31 11.57
CA PHE A 187 13.26 30.68 12.10
C PHE A 187 12.72 31.35 13.38
N GLN A 188 13.60 31.80 14.28
CA GLN A 188 13.17 32.49 15.50
C GLN A 188 12.49 33.84 15.21
N ALA A 189 12.98 34.59 14.23
CA ALA A 189 12.32 35.81 13.77
C ALA A 189 10.95 35.49 13.14
N GLY A 190 10.87 34.38 12.39
CA GLY A 190 9.62 33.83 11.86
C GLY A 190 8.59 33.53 12.96
N VAL A 191 9.01 32.83 14.03
CA VAL A 191 8.17 32.53 15.21
C VAL A 191 7.60 33.81 15.82
N THR A 192 8.45 34.82 16.04
CA THR A 192 8.03 36.11 16.61
C THR A 192 6.99 36.80 15.73
N ALA A 193 7.24 36.88 14.42
CA ALA A 193 6.34 37.53 13.47
C ALA A 193 4.97 36.82 13.37
N ALA A 194 4.97 35.49 13.28
CA ALA A 194 3.72 34.72 13.19
C ALA A 194 2.90 34.79 14.49
N ARG A 195 3.54 34.70 15.66
CA ARG A 195 2.85 34.86 16.96
C ARG A 195 2.23 36.25 17.11
N ALA A 196 2.93 37.30 16.69
CA ALA A 196 2.38 38.66 16.68
C ALA A 196 1.14 38.77 15.78
N ALA A 197 1.16 38.15 14.60
CA ALA A 197 0.00 38.09 13.71
C ALA A 197 -1.20 37.38 14.36
N MET A 198 -0.94 36.26 15.04
CA MET A 198 -1.97 35.49 15.74
C MET A 198 -2.55 36.21 16.96
N ALA A 199 -1.79 37.09 17.61
CA ALA A 199 -2.33 37.92 18.70
C ALA A 199 -3.38 38.92 18.20
N GLY A 200 -3.18 39.50 17.00
CA GLY A 200 -4.12 40.45 16.39
C GLY A 200 -5.35 39.80 15.74
N TYR A 201 -5.27 38.52 15.41
CA TYR A 201 -6.36 37.71 14.86
C TYR A 201 -6.21 36.26 15.34
N PRO A 202 -6.83 35.87 16.47
CA PRO A 202 -6.60 34.55 17.06
C PRO A 202 -6.81 33.39 16.08
N SER A 203 -7.83 33.40 15.23
CA SER A 203 -8.07 32.35 14.23
C SER A 203 -7.18 32.42 12.97
N ALA A 204 -6.01 33.09 13.04
CA ALA A 204 -5.05 33.28 11.95
C ALA A 204 -4.38 31.97 11.46
N ASN A 205 -5.08 31.17 10.65
CA ASN A 205 -4.56 29.91 10.12
C ASN A 205 -3.48 30.11 9.06
N ILE A 206 -3.51 31.22 8.31
CA ILE A 206 -2.47 31.57 7.34
C ILE A 206 -1.15 31.87 8.07
N ALA A 207 -1.19 32.69 9.13
CA ALA A 207 0.01 32.96 9.94
C ALA A 207 0.45 31.76 10.77
N ALA A 208 -0.49 30.99 11.33
CA ALA A 208 -0.19 29.77 12.07
C ALA A 208 0.49 28.72 11.17
N ALA A 209 0.13 28.62 9.89
CA ALA A 209 0.83 27.77 8.94
C ALA A 209 2.31 28.19 8.78
N CYS A 210 2.62 29.49 8.77
CA CYS A 210 4.01 29.95 8.75
C CYS A 210 4.73 29.65 10.09
N LEU A 211 4.03 29.75 11.22
CA LEU A 211 4.56 29.35 12.52
C LEU A 211 4.94 27.85 12.54
N VAL A 212 4.12 27.00 11.91
CA VAL A 212 4.44 25.57 11.75
C VAL A 212 5.74 25.38 10.96
N ASP A 213 5.93 26.10 9.86
CA ASP A 213 7.17 26.01 9.08
C ASP A 213 8.39 26.49 9.89
N ALA A 214 8.23 27.55 10.67
CA ALA A 214 9.30 28.05 11.54
C ALA A 214 9.66 27.03 12.64
N TYR A 215 8.68 26.39 13.26
CA TYR A 215 8.93 25.32 14.23
C TYR A 215 9.57 24.08 13.61
N ALA A 216 9.17 23.72 12.38
CA ALA A 216 9.79 22.64 11.66
C ALA A 216 11.28 22.92 11.38
N GLY A 217 11.63 24.16 10.99
CA GLY A 217 13.02 24.60 10.84
C GLY A 217 13.84 24.54 12.14
N LEU A 218 13.19 24.76 13.28
CA LEU A 218 13.77 24.61 14.63
C LEU A 218 13.75 23.16 15.16
N LYS A 219 13.23 22.19 14.39
CA LYS A 219 13.05 20.78 14.79
C LYS A 219 12.21 20.61 16.06
N MET A 220 11.18 21.43 16.23
CA MET A 220 10.27 21.41 17.39
C MET A 220 8.98 20.64 17.06
N ASP A 221 9.07 19.30 16.99
CA ASP A 221 7.97 18.46 16.52
C ASP A 221 6.68 18.57 17.34
N ASP A 222 6.75 18.69 18.67
CA ASP A 222 5.55 18.85 19.51
C ASP A 222 4.84 20.18 19.23
N SER A 223 5.61 21.25 18.96
CA SER A 223 5.06 22.53 18.57
C SER A 223 4.44 22.48 17.16
N VAL A 224 5.07 21.76 16.23
CA VAL A 224 4.52 21.51 14.89
C VAL A 224 3.18 20.82 14.99
N ILE A 225 3.08 19.73 15.75
CA ILE A 225 1.84 18.98 15.95
C ILE A 225 0.78 19.85 16.62
N THR A 226 1.13 20.52 17.72
CA THR A 226 0.17 21.35 18.49
C THR A 226 -0.48 22.42 17.62
N ILE A 227 0.32 23.16 16.85
CA ILE A 227 -0.20 24.22 16.00
C ILE A 227 -0.94 23.65 14.77
N SER A 228 -0.46 22.54 14.20
CA SER A 228 -1.13 21.92 13.05
C SER A 228 -2.48 21.31 13.42
N GLU A 229 -2.61 20.67 14.59
CA GLU A 229 -3.89 20.16 15.12
C GLU A 229 -4.86 21.29 15.44
N ARG A 230 -4.37 22.41 15.99
CA ARG A 230 -5.18 23.62 16.18
C ARG A 230 -5.74 24.15 14.86
N ILE A 231 -4.91 24.19 13.81
CA ILE A 231 -5.36 24.56 12.47
C ILE A 231 -6.43 23.55 12.01
N ARG A 232 -6.16 22.24 12.08
CA ARG A 232 -7.09 21.18 11.67
C ARG A 232 -8.45 21.27 12.39
N ALA A 233 -8.47 21.63 13.67
CA ALA A 233 -9.70 21.77 14.45
C ALA A 233 -10.61 22.90 13.95
N THR A 234 -10.03 23.96 13.37
CA THR A 234 -10.80 25.10 12.82
C THR A 234 -10.94 25.05 11.30
N ASP A 235 -10.13 24.22 10.66
CA ASP A 235 -9.99 24.12 9.22
C ASP A 235 -9.51 22.70 8.83
N PRO A 236 -10.42 21.71 8.80
CA PRO A 236 -10.06 20.30 8.62
C PRO A 236 -9.42 19.97 7.27
N ARG A 237 -9.57 20.84 6.26
CA ARG A 237 -9.02 20.67 4.91
C ARG A 237 -7.75 21.47 4.68
N ASN A 238 -7.13 22.01 5.73
CA ASN A 238 -5.90 22.78 5.59
C ASN A 238 -4.72 21.90 5.15
N ILE A 239 -4.38 21.96 3.87
CA ILE A 239 -3.35 21.12 3.26
C ILE A 239 -1.98 21.31 3.92
N VAL A 240 -1.61 22.53 4.33
CA VAL A 240 -0.33 22.78 5.00
C VAL A 240 -0.26 22.05 6.33
N ALA A 241 -1.29 22.21 7.18
CA ALA A 241 -1.33 21.53 8.47
C ALA A 241 -1.36 20.01 8.32
N LEU A 242 -2.16 19.48 7.39
CA LEU A 242 -2.27 18.04 7.14
C LEU A 242 -0.93 17.45 6.67
N ARG A 243 -0.27 18.06 5.68
CA ARG A 243 1.05 17.61 5.21
C ARG A 243 2.09 17.66 6.31
N ARG A 244 2.06 18.70 7.15
CA ARG A 244 2.97 18.83 8.30
C ARG A 244 2.74 17.74 9.33
N LEU A 245 1.48 17.49 9.72
CA LEU A 245 1.14 16.37 10.61
C LEU A 245 1.63 15.03 10.06
N ILE A 246 1.37 14.75 8.77
CA ILE A 246 1.82 13.52 8.11
C ILE A 246 3.34 13.38 8.24
N THR A 247 4.10 14.39 7.82
CA THR A 247 5.58 14.32 7.87
C THR A 247 6.12 14.19 9.28
N THR A 248 5.52 14.87 10.27
CA THR A 248 6.00 14.85 11.66
C THR A 248 5.65 13.55 12.36
N TYR A 249 4.43 13.03 12.21
CA TYR A 249 4.08 11.71 12.75
C TYR A 249 4.89 10.60 12.10
N ARG A 250 5.09 10.66 10.78
CA ARG A 250 5.95 9.70 10.08
C ARG A 250 7.38 9.70 10.63
N GLY A 251 7.97 10.88 10.82
CA GLY A 251 9.31 11.01 11.41
C GLY A 251 9.42 10.46 12.84
N ARG A 252 8.34 10.54 13.63
CA ARG A 252 8.29 9.95 14.99
C ARG A 252 8.20 8.43 14.95
N ILE A 253 7.41 7.89 14.01
CA ILE A 253 7.22 6.44 13.83
C ILE A 253 8.50 5.77 13.31
N ASP A 254 9.17 6.39 12.34
CA ASP A 254 10.42 5.87 11.77
C ASP A 254 11.65 6.18 12.66
N GLY A 255 11.49 7.04 13.67
CA GLY A 255 12.56 7.51 14.53
C GLY A 255 12.98 6.50 15.62
N PRO A 256 14.17 6.67 16.22
CA PRO A 256 14.71 5.73 17.22
C PRO A 256 13.87 5.66 18.51
N GLN A 257 13.05 6.69 18.78
CA GLN A 257 12.17 6.71 19.94
C GLN A 257 10.96 5.77 19.80
N ALA A 258 10.57 5.38 18.58
CA ALA A 258 9.40 4.52 18.37
C ALA A 258 9.56 3.15 19.03
N ALA A 259 10.78 2.58 19.00
CA ALA A 259 11.09 1.32 19.66
C ALA A 259 11.06 1.42 21.19
N ALA A 260 11.35 2.61 21.74
CA ALA A 260 11.36 2.85 23.18
C ALA A 260 9.96 3.10 23.78
N ASP A 261 9.01 3.58 22.97
CA ASP A 261 7.62 3.81 23.38
C ASP A 261 6.62 3.31 22.31
N PRO A 262 6.30 2.00 22.33
CA PRO A 262 5.36 1.41 21.37
C PRO A 262 3.93 1.97 21.49
N ALA A 263 3.53 2.44 22.67
CA ALA A 263 2.19 3.00 22.88
C ALA A 263 2.06 4.35 22.18
N ARG A 264 3.09 5.21 22.29
CA ARG A 264 3.17 6.46 21.53
C ARG A 264 3.24 6.19 20.03
N ALA A 265 4.06 5.25 19.58
CA ALA A 265 4.16 4.92 18.15
C ALA A 265 2.80 4.49 17.57
N LYS A 266 2.01 3.71 18.32
CA LYS A 266 0.64 3.33 17.93
C LYS A 266 -0.32 4.53 17.89
N ALA A 267 -0.24 5.44 18.87
CA ALA A 267 -1.05 6.66 18.88
C ALA A 267 -0.69 7.59 17.71
N ASP A 268 0.60 7.79 17.45
CA ASP A 268 1.12 8.58 16.33
C ASP A 268 0.70 7.96 14.98
N THR A 269 0.71 6.62 14.86
CA THR A 269 0.21 5.91 13.67
C THR A 269 -1.28 6.21 13.46
N THR A 270 -2.09 6.15 14.50
CA THR A 270 -3.53 6.47 14.40
C THR A 270 -3.74 7.91 13.90
N LYS A 271 -2.96 8.87 14.42
CA LYS A 271 -3.04 10.27 13.99
C LYS A 271 -2.52 10.50 12.57
N LEU A 272 -1.50 9.77 12.14
CA LEU A 272 -1.03 9.76 10.76
C LEU A 272 -2.12 9.31 9.80
N LEU A 273 -2.79 8.19 10.11
CA LEU A 273 -3.88 7.64 9.29
C LEU A 273 -5.08 8.61 9.21
N GLU A 274 -5.43 9.30 10.30
CA GLU A 274 -6.44 10.37 10.29
C GLU A 274 -6.05 11.53 9.35
N ALA A 275 -4.80 11.99 9.43
CA ALA A 275 -4.30 13.10 8.62
C ALA A 275 -4.23 12.75 7.13
N LEU A 276 -3.87 11.51 6.81
CA LEU A 276 -3.87 10.97 5.44
C LEU A 276 -5.27 10.95 4.82
N GLY A 277 -6.26 10.41 5.53
CA GLY A 277 -7.64 10.39 5.06
C GLY A 277 -8.20 11.80 4.84
N ALA A 278 -7.89 12.73 5.76
CA ALA A 278 -8.27 14.13 5.61
C ALA A 278 -7.56 14.82 4.43
N LEU A 279 -6.30 14.47 4.14
CA LEU A 279 -5.59 14.99 2.98
C LEU A 279 -6.23 14.51 1.68
N ALA A 280 -6.54 13.21 1.55
CA ALA A 280 -7.26 12.71 0.38
C ALA A 280 -8.63 13.39 0.21
N ALA A 281 -9.37 13.61 1.30
CA ALA A 281 -10.67 14.30 1.28
C ALA A 281 -10.58 15.81 1.01
N SER A 282 -9.40 16.44 1.13
CA SER A 282 -9.23 17.88 0.91
C SER A 282 -9.34 18.27 -0.56
N ASP A 283 -8.87 17.40 -1.45
CA ASP A 283 -8.99 17.54 -2.91
C ASP A 283 -9.09 16.15 -3.57
N PRO A 284 -10.30 15.55 -3.61
CA PRO A 284 -10.51 14.24 -4.22
C PRO A 284 -10.27 14.21 -5.73
N THR A 285 -10.24 15.38 -6.38
CA THR A 285 -10.00 15.49 -7.83
C THR A 285 -8.52 15.48 -8.19
N ASN A 286 -7.65 15.76 -7.21
CA ASN A 286 -6.21 15.64 -7.36
C ASN A 286 -5.79 14.18 -7.23
N ILE A 287 -5.87 13.46 -8.34
CA ILE A 287 -5.52 12.04 -8.45
C ILE A 287 -4.15 11.76 -7.84
N LYS A 288 -3.14 12.59 -8.16
CA LYS A 288 -1.78 12.41 -7.64
C LYS A 288 -1.73 12.45 -6.12
N GLN A 289 -2.43 13.39 -5.48
CA GLN A 289 -2.51 13.48 -4.03
C GLN A 289 -3.17 12.23 -3.43
N VAL A 290 -4.29 11.77 -4.00
CA VAL A 290 -4.98 10.57 -3.52
C VAL A 290 -4.10 9.33 -3.70
N GLN A 291 -3.38 9.21 -4.82
CA GLN A 291 -2.41 8.13 -5.04
C GLN A 291 -1.28 8.14 -3.99
N ASP A 292 -0.74 9.31 -3.67
CA ASP A 292 0.31 9.44 -2.65
C ASP A 292 -0.22 9.01 -1.27
N VAL A 293 -1.46 9.38 -0.92
CA VAL A 293 -2.12 8.91 0.32
C VAL A 293 -2.34 7.39 0.31
N VAL A 294 -2.81 6.82 -0.80
CA VAL A 294 -3.02 5.37 -0.94
C VAL A 294 -1.70 4.60 -0.76
N ASN A 295 -0.62 5.07 -1.38
CA ASN A 295 0.70 4.47 -1.25
C ASN A 295 1.20 4.54 0.20
N GLU A 296 0.96 5.66 0.88
CA GLU A 296 1.34 5.80 2.28
C GLU A 296 0.57 4.83 3.18
N TYR A 297 -0.76 4.70 3.02
CA TYR A 297 -1.56 3.68 3.71
C TYR A 297 -1.00 2.28 3.50
N ALA A 298 -0.67 1.92 2.26
CA ALA A 298 -0.09 0.61 1.94
C ALA A 298 1.28 0.41 2.61
N SER A 299 2.14 1.44 2.64
CA SER A 299 3.47 1.37 3.27
C SER A 299 3.39 1.14 4.79
N LEU A 300 2.32 1.62 5.42
CA LEU A 300 2.06 1.46 6.85
C LEU A 300 1.40 0.09 7.17
N GLY A 301 1.13 -0.75 6.17
CA GLY A 301 0.38 -2.00 6.35
C GLY A 301 -1.13 -1.82 6.49
N HIS A 302 -1.63 -0.61 6.21
CA HIS A 302 -3.04 -0.20 6.32
C HIS A 302 -3.74 -0.14 4.95
N ALA A 303 -3.45 -1.11 4.07
CA ALA A 303 -4.01 -1.14 2.72
C ALA A 303 -5.54 -1.26 2.69
N SER A 304 -6.17 -1.84 3.72
CA SER A 304 -7.64 -1.89 3.85
C SER A 304 -8.27 -0.50 3.91
N ASP A 305 -7.61 0.45 4.57
CA ASP A 305 -8.10 1.81 4.75
C ASP A 305 -8.03 2.61 3.43
N ALA A 306 -7.21 2.16 2.48
CA ALA A 306 -7.10 2.76 1.14
C ALA A 306 -8.14 2.25 0.14
N ILE A 307 -8.90 1.17 0.44
CA ILE A 307 -9.90 0.59 -0.47
C ILE A 307 -10.97 1.61 -0.90
N PRO A 308 -11.58 2.42 -0.01
CA PRO A 308 -12.55 3.42 -0.42
C PRO A 308 -11.95 4.45 -1.39
N LEU A 309 -10.70 4.87 -1.17
CA LEU A 309 -10.03 5.85 -2.02
C LEU A 309 -9.81 5.33 -3.44
N VAL A 310 -9.32 4.10 -3.60
CA VAL A 310 -9.13 3.52 -4.95
C VAL A 310 -10.46 3.20 -5.62
N ARG A 311 -11.51 2.90 -4.87
CA ARG A 311 -12.87 2.73 -5.42
C ARG A 311 -13.39 4.04 -6.01
N ASP A 312 -13.27 5.13 -5.26
CA ASP A 312 -13.71 6.45 -5.70
C ASP A 312 -12.89 6.94 -6.91
N LEU A 313 -11.58 6.67 -6.92
CA LEU A 313 -10.71 6.96 -8.07
C LEU A 313 -11.19 6.23 -9.33
N LEU A 314 -11.50 4.93 -9.23
CA LEU A 314 -11.97 4.14 -10.36
C LEU A 314 -13.38 4.51 -10.81
N GLN A 315 -14.27 4.91 -9.90
CA GLN A 315 -15.61 5.37 -10.24
C GLN A 315 -15.57 6.65 -11.09
N ASN A 316 -14.66 7.57 -10.77
CA ASN A 316 -14.51 8.84 -11.49
C ASN A 316 -13.61 8.75 -12.73
N ASN A 317 -12.78 7.70 -12.83
CA ASN A 317 -11.84 7.49 -13.93
C ASN A 317 -11.92 6.04 -14.44
N PRO A 318 -13.10 5.61 -14.97
CA PRO A 318 -13.29 4.24 -15.38
C PRO A 318 -12.35 3.87 -16.53
N GLY A 319 -11.61 2.77 -16.38
CA GLY A 319 -10.73 2.26 -17.43
C GLY A 319 -9.34 2.89 -17.51
N ASP A 320 -8.93 3.72 -16.53
CA ASP A 320 -7.54 4.16 -16.43
C ASP A 320 -6.64 2.96 -16.01
N PRO A 321 -5.68 2.53 -16.87
CA PRO A 321 -4.83 1.37 -16.56
C PRO A 321 -3.94 1.56 -15.33
N GLN A 322 -3.47 2.79 -15.08
CA GLN A 322 -2.60 3.08 -13.94
C GLN A 322 -3.39 3.00 -12.62
N LEU A 323 -4.63 3.50 -12.62
CA LEU A 323 -5.50 3.42 -11.45
C LEU A 323 -6.00 1.99 -11.20
N LEU A 324 -6.28 1.22 -12.26
CA LEU A 324 -6.60 -0.20 -12.14
C LEU A 324 -5.45 -1.01 -11.52
N ASN A 325 -4.21 -0.75 -11.96
CA ASN A 325 -3.03 -1.40 -11.37
C ASN A 325 -2.84 -0.99 -9.90
N LEU A 326 -2.97 0.30 -9.57
CA LEU A 326 -2.90 0.76 -8.18
C LEU A 326 -3.96 0.07 -7.31
N ALA A 327 -5.22 0.09 -7.73
CA ALA A 327 -6.32 -0.54 -7.01
C ALA A 327 -6.07 -2.05 -6.84
N TRP A 328 -5.61 -2.74 -7.88
CA TRP A 328 -5.29 -4.16 -7.83
C TRP A 328 -4.23 -4.47 -6.75
N LEU A 329 -3.16 -3.68 -6.69
CA LEU A 329 -2.13 -3.81 -5.66
C LEU A 329 -2.67 -3.51 -4.26
N VAL A 330 -3.56 -2.52 -4.11
CA VAL A 330 -4.21 -2.21 -2.82
C VAL A 330 -5.05 -3.39 -2.34
N TYR A 331 -5.91 -3.96 -3.19
CA TYR A 331 -6.72 -5.12 -2.82
C TYR A 331 -5.85 -6.34 -2.44
N LEU A 332 -4.75 -6.58 -3.16
CA LEU A 332 -3.80 -7.65 -2.82
C LEU A 332 -3.14 -7.44 -1.45
N ASN A 333 -2.68 -6.22 -1.15
CA ASN A 333 -2.05 -5.89 0.13
C ASN A 333 -3.06 -5.88 1.29
N ALA A 334 -4.31 -5.51 1.02
CA ALA A 334 -5.41 -5.59 1.99
C ALA A 334 -5.90 -7.03 2.23
N GLN A 335 -5.34 -8.01 1.53
CA GLN A 335 -5.78 -9.42 1.54
C GLN A 335 -7.24 -9.61 1.14
N ASP A 336 -7.86 -8.61 0.49
CA ASP A 336 -9.15 -8.74 -0.17
C ASP A 336 -8.92 -9.35 -1.56
N TYR A 337 -8.72 -10.67 -1.54
CA TYR A 337 -8.42 -11.44 -2.72
C TYR A 337 -9.57 -11.45 -3.74
N GLN A 338 -10.82 -11.31 -3.31
CA GLN A 338 -11.95 -11.25 -4.24
C GLN A 338 -11.97 -9.92 -4.99
N GLY A 339 -11.75 -8.80 -4.29
CA GLY A 339 -11.56 -7.49 -4.91
C GLY A 339 -10.35 -7.49 -5.86
N ALA A 340 -9.24 -8.13 -5.46
CA ALA A 340 -8.06 -8.26 -6.30
C ALA A 340 -8.32 -9.07 -7.58
N VAL A 341 -9.09 -10.15 -7.52
CA VAL A 341 -9.48 -10.91 -8.73
C VAL A 341 -10.33 -10.05 -9.65
N ASN A 342 -11.32 -9.32 -9.11
CA ASN A 342 -12.24 -8.50 -9.90
C ASN A 342 -11.47 -7.36 -10.61
N ILE A 343 -10.72 -6.56 -9.86
CA ILE A 343 -9.97 -5.43 -10.43
C ILE A 343 -8.84 -5.92 -11.33
N GLY A 344 -8.15 -7.00 -10.97
CA GLY A 344 -7.10 -7.58 -11.80
C GLY A 344 -7.64 -8.11 -13.14
N THR A 345 -8.89 -8.58 -13.19
CA THR A 345 -9.55 -9.01 -14.45
C THR A 345 -9.86 -7.81 -15.33
N GLU A 346 -10.39 -6.72 -14.74
CA GLU A 346 -10.63 -5.46 -15.47
C GLU A 346 -9.32 -4.83 -15.97
N MET A 347 -8.27 -4.85 -15.17
CA MET A 347 -6.94 -4.35 -15.53
C MET A 347 -6.42 -5.00 -16.82
N VAL A 348 -6.47 -6.33 -16.92
CA VAL A 348 -5.98 -7.04 -18.11
C VAL A 348 -6.94 -7.00 -19.29
N ARG A 349 -8.23 -6.68 -19.04
CA ARG A 349 -9.22 -6.41 -20.08
C ARG A 349 -8.93 -5.09 -20.78
N VAL A 350 -8.56 -4.07 -20.00
CA VAL A 350 -8.23 -2.73 -20.51
C VAL A 350 -6.84 -2.71 -21.14
N ASP A 351 -5.84 -3.30 -20.47
CA ASP A 351 -4.47 -3.41 -20.96
C ASP A 351 -4.00 -4.87 -20.95
N THR A 352 -4.06 -5.50 -22.12
CA THR A 352 -3.65 -6.90 -22.29
C THR A 352 -2.15 -7.14 -22.02
N ALA A 353 -1.31 -6.10 -22.08
CA ALA A 353 0.10 -6.19 -21.73
C ALA A 353 0.30 -6.36 -20.22
N ALA A 354 -0.64 -5.89 -19.39
CA ALA A 354 -0.60 -6.02 -17.94
C ALA A 354 -0.68 -7.48 -17.45
N ALA A 355 -1.17 -8.41 -18.29
CA ALA A 355 -1.16 -9.85 -18.02
C ALA A 355 0.26 -10.44 -18.11
N SER A 356 1.13 -10.05 -17.18
CA SER A 356 2.51 -10.49 -17.00
C SER A 356 2.61 -11.81 -16.24
N ALA A 357 3.80 -12.42 -16.17
CA ALA A 357 4.02 -13.61 -15.35
C ALA A 357 3.71 -13.35 -13.86
N ASN A 358 4.09 -12.17 -13.35
CA ASN A 358 3.77 -11.72 -11.99
C ASN A 358 2.26 -11.58 -11.76
N TYR A 359 1.50 -11.13 -12.77
CA TYR A 359 0.04 -11.09 -12.70
C TYR A 359 -0.55 -12.48 -12.47
N TYR A 360 -0.18 -13.45 -13.29
CA TYR A 360 -0.68 -14.82 -13.15
C TYR A 360 -0.27 -15.45 -11.82
N THR A 361 0.98 -15.26 -11.39
CA THR A 361 1.44 -15.71 -10.07
C THR A 361 0.58 -15.17 -8.93
N ARG A 362 0.31 -13.85 -8.92
CA ARG A 362 -0.53 -13.22 -7.89
C ARG A 362 -1.99 -13.64 -7.98
N LEU A 363 -2.51 -13.84 -9.19
CA LEU A 363 -3.86 -14.33 -9.42
C LEU A 363 -4.05 -15.76 -8.90
N VAL A 364 -3.08 -16.65 -9.15
CA VAL A 364 -3.09 -18.02 -8.60
C VAL A 364 -3.05 -18.00 -7.07
N ALA A 365 -2.21 -17.13 -6.48
CA ALA A 365 -2.16 -16.96 -5.04
C ALA A 365 -3.49 -16.46 -4.47
N ALA A 366 -4.13 -15.49 -5.13
CA ALA A 366 -5.45 -14.97 -4.73
C ALA A 366 -6.53 -16.07 -4.78
N TYR A 367 -6.62 -16.85 -5.87
CA TYR A 367 -7.56 -17.97 -5.94
C TYR A 367 -7.27 -19.07 -4.91
N THR A 368 -6.00 -19.33 -4.62
CA THR A 368 -5.61 -20.28 -3.58
C THR A 368 -6.07 -19.81 -2.20
N ALA A 369 -5.91 -18.52 -1.89
CA ALA A 369 -6.35 -17.94 -0.62
C ALA A 369 -7.88 -17.91 -0.48
N LEU A 370 -8.60 -17.81 -1.60
CA LEU A 370 -10.07 -17.94 -1.67
C LEU A 370 -10.56 -19.40 -1.61
N ASN A 371 -9.66 -20.38 -1.44
CA ASN A 371 -9.98 -21.81 -1.49
C ASN A 371 -10.68 -22.22 -2.81
N GLN A 372 -10.25 -21.65 -3.94
CA GLN A 372 -10.76 -21.91 -5.29
C GLN A 372 -9.69 -22.61 -6.15
N PRO A 373 -9.33 -23.87 -5.86
CA PRO A 373 -8.18 -24.51 -6.49
C PRO A 373 -8.34 -24.78 -7.99
N GLN A 374 -9.58 -24.95 -8.50
CA GLN A 374 -9.82 -25.09 -9.93
C GLN A 374 -9.53 -23.78 -10.69
N LYS A 375 -9.98 -22.63 -10.17
CA LYS A 375 -9.66 -21.34 -10.79
C LYS A 375 -8.17 -20.99 -10.67
N ALA A 376 -7.53 -21.43 -9.59
CA ALA A 376 -6.07 -21.33 -9.44
C ALA A 376 -5.35 -22.12 -10.56
N SER A 377 -5.77 -23.37 -10.85
CA SER A 377 -5.15 -24.15 -11.93
C SER A 377 -5.42 -23.56 -13.32
N GLU A 378 -6.63 -23.05 -13.58
CA GLU A 378 -6.96 -22.33 -14.82
C GLU A 378 -6.13 -21.05 -15.02
N ALA A 379 -5.94 -20.26 -13.95
CA ALA A 379 -5.08 -19.08 -13.99
C ALA A 379 -3.62 -19.45 -14.26
N ALA A 380 -3.12 -20.52 -13.62
CA ALA A 380 -1.77 -21.00 -13.84
C ALA A 380 -1.58 -21.51 -15.28
N ALA A 381 -2.54 -22.26 -15.83
CA ALA A 381 -2.50 -22.76 -17.21
C ALA A 381 -2.46 -21.61 -18.23
N ARG A 382 -3.26 -20.55 -18.02
CA ARG A 382 -3.19 -19.33 -18.85
C ARG A 382 -1.83 -18.65 -18.76
N GLY A 383 -1.26 -18.56 -17.57
CA GLY A 383 0.09 -18.01 -17.36
C GLY A 383 1.15 -18.82 -18.08
N GLN A 384 1.15 -20.15 -17.93
CA GLN A 384 2.08 -21.05 -18.61
C GLN A 384 1.96 -20.99 -20.13
N ALA A 385 0.73 -20.89 -20.67
CA ALA A 385 0.52 -20.76 -22.11
C ALA A 385 1.14 -19.46 -22.67
N LYS A 386 1.06 -18.36 -21.92
CA LYS A 386 1.64 -17.06 -22.32
C LYS A 386 3.15 -16.97 -22.07
N PHE A 387 3.63 -17.63 -21.01
CA PHE A 387 5.02 -17.62 -20.57
C PHE A 387 5.56 -19.06 -20.42
N PRO A 388 5.72 -19.81 -21.51
CA PRO A 388 6.04 -21.24 -21.47
C PRO A 388 7.41 -21.55 -20.88
N ASN A 389 8.32 -20.57 -20.86
CA ASN A 389 9.69 -20.71 -20.35
C ASN A 389 9.85 -20.14 -18.93
N ASP A 390 8.77 -19.73 -18.27
CA ASP A 390 8.84 -19.22 -16.89
C ASP A 390 8.85 -20.40 -15.89
N PRO A 391 9.97 -20.61 -15.17
CA PRO A 391 10.11 -21.76 -14.28
C PRO A 391 9.19 -21.67 -13.05
N GLN A 392 8.82 -20.46 -12.62
CA GLN A 392 7.95 -20.25 -11.47
C GLN A 392 6.50 -20.61 -11.83
N LEU A 393 6.02 -20.18 -12.99
CA LEU A 393 4.69 -20.56 -13.49
C LEU A 393 4.59 -22.05 -13.77
N SER A 394 5.68 -22.70 -14.22
CA SER A 394 5.75 -24.15 -14.37
C SER A 394 5.44 -24.88 -13.05
N LEU A 395 6.12 -24.50 -11.97
CA LEU A 395 5.92 -25.07 -10.63
C LEU A 395 4.54 -24.72 -10.03
N ILE A 396 4.11 -23.47 -10.17
CA ILE A 396 2.82 -23.01 -9.67
C ILE A 396 1.68 -23.78 -10.35
N GLY A 397 1.76 -24.04 -11.65
CA GLY A 397 0.74 -24.83 -12.36
C GLY A 397 0.67 -26.27 -11.86
N ALA A 398 1.80 -26.96 -11.71
CA ALA A 398 1.83 -28.31 -11.14
C ALA A 398 1.24 -28.34 -9.72
N ASN A 399 1.58 -27.37 -8.87
CA ASN A 399 1.05 -27.27 -7.50
C ASN A 399 -0.46 -26.95 -7.49
N SER A 400 -0.91 -26.12 -8.42
CA SER A 400 -2.33 -25.76 -8.53
C SER A 400 -3.17 -26.96 -8.98
N LEU A 401 -2.68 -27.76 -9.94
CA LEU A 401 -3.30 -29.01 -10.35
C LEU A 401 -3.38 -30.02 -9.19
N TYR A 402 -2.30 -30.13 -8.40
CA TYR A 402 -2.27 -30.96 -7.20
C TYR A 402 -3.34 -30.54 -6.19
N LYS A 403 -3.41 -29.24 -5.86
CA LYS A 403 -4.43 -28.69 -4.96
C LYS A 403 -5.86 -28.82 -5.50
N ALA A 404 -6.03 -28.85 -6.82
CA ALA A 404 -7.32 -29.09 -7.46
C ALA A 404 -7.73 -30.57 -7.48
N GLY A 405 -6.89 -31.47 -6.95
CA GLY A 405 -7.13 -32.92 -6.94
C GLY A 405 -6.86 -33.60 -8.30
N GLN A 406 -6.32 -32.87 -9.27
CA GLN A 406 -6.03 -33.37 -10.62
C GLN A 406 -4.68 -34.08 -10.64
N LEU A 407 -4.54 -35.14 -9.83
CA LEU A 407 -3.25 -35.75 -9.48
C LEU A 407 -2.42 -36.22 -10.68
N GLN A 408 -3.05 -36.83 -11.69
CA GLN A 408 -2.32 -37.28 -12.89
C GLN A 408 -1.80 -36.11 -13.73
N GLN A 409 -2.62 -35.08 -13.93
CA GLN A 409 -2.18 -33.87 -14.64
C GLN A 409 -1.08 -33.13 -13.85
N ALA A 410 -1.21 -33.10 -12.52
CA ALA A 410 -0.20 -32.55 -11.64
C ALA A 410 1.12 -33.31 -11.76
N LEU A 411 1.08 -34.65 -11.84
CA LEU A 411 2.26 -35.50 -12.02
C LEU A 411 2.99 -35.16 -13.33
N ASP A 412 2.26 -35.09 -14.43
CA ASP A 412 2.82 -34.73 -15.75
C ASP A 412 3.42 -33.32 -15.75
N ALA A 413 2.72 -32.36 -15.16
CA ALA A 413 3.20 -30.98 -15.04
C ALA A 413 4.45 -30.89 -14.16
N ALA A 414 4.48 -31.59 -13.01
CA ALA A 414 5.63 -31.61 -12.11
C ALA A 414 6.86 -32.26 -12.76
N ARG A 415 6.67 -33.35 -13.53
CA ARG A 415 7.74 -33.97 -14.33
C ARG A 415 8.35 -33.00 -15.34
N LYS A 416 7.52 -32.23 -16.05
CA LYS A 416 8.00 -31.17 -16.96
C LYS A 416 8.74 -30.07 -16.21
N ALA A 417 8.23 -29.66 -15.04
CA ALA A 417 8.86 -28.61 -14.22
C ALA A 417 10.26 -29.00 -13.73
N VAL A 418 10.44 -30.24 -13.24
CA VAL A 418 11.77 -30.71 -12.81
C VAL A 418 12.71 -30.94 -14.00
N ALA A 419 12.20 -31.35 -15.16
CA ALA A 419 13.01 -31.47 -16.38
C ALA A 419 13.51 -30.09 -16.88
N ALA A 420 12.68 -29.04 -16.75
CA ALA A 420 13.05 -27.68 -17.13
C ALA A 420 14.05 -27.03 -16.18
N ASN A 421 14.01 -27.37 -14.88
CA ASN A 421 14.98 -26.91 -13.91
C ASN A 421 15.47 -28.07 -13.00
N PRO A 422 16.42 -28.89 -13.48
CA PRO A 422 16.84 -30.13 -12.81
C PRO A 422 17.55 -29.94 -11.48
N LYS A 423 17.90 -28.71 -11.10
CA LYS A 423 18.57 -28.37 -9.84
C LYS A 423 17.63 -27.79 -8.78
N ASN A 424 16.38 -27.50 -9.13
CA ASN A 424 15.45 -26.87 -8.21
C ASN A 424 14.80 -27.89 -7.25
N PRO A 425 15.13 -27.86 -5.94
CA PRO A 425 14.57 -28.81 -4.99
C PRO A 425 13.06 -28.67 -4.78
N GLN A 426 12.48 -27.48 -5.00
CA GLN A 426 11.03 -27.28 -4.85
C GLN A 426 10.23 -28.11 -5.87
N GLY A 427 10.77 -28.28 -7.09
CA GLY A 427 10.15 -29.13 -8.09
C GLY A 427 10.13 -30.60 -7.69
N TYR A 428 11.23 -31.11 -7.15
CA TYR A 428 11.30 -32.48 -6.67
C TYR A 428 10.45 -32.71 -5.41
N PHE A 429 10.38 -31.74 -4.49
CA PHE A 429 9.47 -31.80 -3.35
C PHE A 429 8.02 -31.94 -3.81
N LEU A 430 7.60 -31.13 -4.78
CA LEU A 430 6.24 -31.19 -5.34
C LEU A 430 5.99 -32.52 -6.06
N LEU A 431 6.91 -32.97 -6.90
CA LEU A 431 6.80 -34.25 -7.60
C LEU A 431 6.70 -35.43 -6.62
N ALA A 432 7.56 -35.47 -5.60
CA ALA A 432 7.52 -36.48 -4.55
C ALA A 432 6.20 -36.46 -3.76
N THR A 433 5.66 -35.26 -3.49
CA THR A 433 4.37 -35.10 -2.82
C THR A 433 3.22 -35.65 -3.67
N ILE A 434 3.21 -35.35 -4.97
CA ILE A 434 2.19 -35.85 -5.90
C ILE A 434 2.28 -37.37 -6.07
N GLN A 435 3.49 -37.91 -6.24
CA GLN A 435 3.73 -39.35 -6.29
C GLN A 435 3.27 -40.05 -5.01
N GLY A 436 3.55 -39.47 -3.84
CA GLY A 436 3.07 -39.97 -2.56
C GLY A 436 1.55 -40.00 -2.46
N ALA A 437 0.86 -38.95 -2.94
CA ALA A 437 -0.60 -38.90 -3.01
C ALA A 437 -1.20 -39.91 -4.01
N LEU A 438 -0.44 -40.29 -5.03
CA LEU A 438 -0.77 -41.34 -5.99
C LEU A 438 -0.35 -42.74 -5.53
N ASN A 439 0.19 -42.88 -4.32
CA ASN A 439 0.76 -44.12 -3.78
C ASN A 439 1.94 -44.71 -4.60
N GLN A 440 2.64 -43.88 -5.37
CA GLN A 440 3.78 -44.26 -6.22
C GLN A 440 5.11 -44.12 -5.45
N TYR A 441 5.29 -44.86 -4.37
CA TYR A 441 6.42 -44.64 -3.44
C TYR A 441 7.78 -45.03 -4.00
N ASP A 442 7.85 -46.10 -4.81
CA ASP A 442 9.12 -46.49 -5.46
C ASP A 442 9.56 -45.42 -6.47
N ASP A 443 8.61 -44.75 -7.13
CA ASP A 443 8.91 -43.62 -8.03
C ASP A 443 9.49 -42.42 -7.28
N VAL A 444 9.09 -42.18 -6.02
CA VAL A 444 9.68 -41.12 -5.19
C VAL A 444 11.17 -41.38 -4.96
N VAL A 445 11.53 -42.61 -4.57
CA VAL A 445 12.94 -43.00 -4.36
C VAL A 445 13.75 -42.81 -5.64
N ASN A 446 13.22 -43.27 -6.77
CA ASN A 446 13.85 -43.10 -8.07
C ASN A 446 14.01 -41.61 -8.42
N THR A 447 12.97 -40.81 -8.19
CA THR A 447 12.97 -39.36 -8.45
C THR A 447 14.05 -38.64 -7.66
N LEU A 448 14.17 -38.91 -6.35
CA LEU A 448 15.20 -38.28 -5.50
C LEU A 448 16.61 -38.73 -5.88
N ASN A 449 16.79 -40.00 -6.25
CA ASN A 449 18.07 -40.49 -6.76
C ASN A 449 18.47 -39.81 -8.08
N GLN A 450 17.53 -39.65 -9.02
CA GLN A 450 17.76 -38.93 -10.26
C GLN A 450 18.05 -37.44 -10.00
N ALA A 451 17.32 -36.81 -9.08
CA ALA A 451 17.56 -35.43 -8.68
C ALA A 451 18.99 -35.21 -8.18
N ARG A 452 19.50 -36.14 -7.36
CA ARG A 452 20.88 -36.11 -6.89
C ARG A 452 21.87 -36.20 -8.06
N LEU A 453 21.64 -37.12 -9.00
CA LEU A 453 22.51 -37.27 -10.19
C LEU A 453 22.49 -36.01 -11.07
N ASN A 454 21.36 -35.31 -11.12
CA ASN A 454 21.20 -34.05 -11.84
C ASN A 454 21.79 -32.83 -11.10
N GLY A 455 22.42 -33.04 -9.94
CA GLY A 455 23.07 -31.99 -9.16
C GLY A 455 22.12 -31.13 -8.34
N ALA A 456 20.93 -31.63 -7.99
CA ALA A 456 20.09 -31.01 -6.98
C ALA A 456 20.73 -31.14 -5.59
N ASP A 457 20.45 -30.16 -4.73
CA ASP A 457 21.05 -30.07 -3.41
C ASP A 457 20.73 -31.27 -2.52
N ALA A 458 21.77 -31.97 -2.05
CA ALA A 458 21.62 -33.19 -1.26
C ALA A 458 20.91 -32.95 0.09
N THR A 459 21.09 -31.75 0.68
CA THR A 459 20.40 -31.35 1.90
C THR A 459 18.90 -31.20 1.69
N ALA A 460 18.48 -30.54 0.62
CA ALA A 460 17.07 -30.41 0.29
C ALA A 460 16.44 -31.78 -0.05
N LEU A 461 17.15 -32.63 -0.80
CA LEU A 461 16.67 -33.99 -1.11
C LEU A 461 16.56 -34.87 0.13
N SER A 462 17.48 -34.75 1.09
CA SER A 462 17.42 -35.49 2.35
C SER A 462 16.19 -35.08 3.16
N GLN A 463 15.86 -33.78 3.20
CA GLN A 463 14.64 -33.28 3.86
C GLN A 463 13.36 -33.78 3.19
N ILE A 464 13.32 -33.88 1.85
CA ILE A 464 12.18 -34.48 1.14
C ILE A 464 12.03 -35.95 1.55
N ALA A 465 13.11 -36.73 1.54
CA ALA A 465 13.09 -38.13 1.96
C ALA A 465 12.69 -38.29 3.44
N LEU A 466 13.19 -37.44 4.32
CA LEU A 466 12.83 -37.42 5.74
C LEU A 466 11.33 -37.17 5.93
N GLN A 467 10.75 -36.22 5.20
CA GLN A 467 9.33 -35.91 5.28
C GLN A 467 8.46 -37.10 4.81
N GLN A 468 8.84 -37.74 3.71
CA GLN A 468 8.15 -38.94 3.21
C GLN A 468 8.26 -40.10 4.20
N GLY A 469 9.44 -40.31 4.78
CA GLY A 469 9.69 -41.31 5.81
C GLY A 469 8.90 -41.05 7.11
N SER A 470 8.85 -39.80 7.56
CA SER A 470 8.05 -39.39 8.72
C SER A 470 6.55 -39.61 8.49
N ASN A 471 6.06 -39.27 7.30
CA ASN A 471 4.65 -39.51 6.93
C ASN A 471 4.32 -41.01 6.91
N ALA A 472 5.20 -41.84 6.33
CA ALA A 472 5.05 -43.29 6.31
C ALA A 472 5.13 -43.91 7.72
N TYR A 473 6.02 -43.41 8.60
CA TYR A 473 6.08 -43.84 9.98
C TYR A 473 4.79 -43.52 10.75
N LYS A 474 4.25 -42.31 10.58
CA LYS A 474 2.97 -41.92 11.17
C LYS A 474 1.82 -42.77 10.64
N ALA A 475 1.79 -43.03 9.33
CA ALA A 475 0.82 -43.93 8.73
C ALA A 475 0.89 -45.31 9.37
N GLY A 476 2.08 -45.90 9.49
CA GLY A 476 2.29 -47.21 10.13
C GLY A 476 1.91 -47.23 11.59
N GLN A 477 2.13 -46.13 12.33
CA GLN A 477 1.69 -46.05 13.71
C GLN A 477 0.16 -46.04 13.85
N GLY A 478 -0.55 -45.44 12.89
CA GLY A 478 -2.01 -45.39 12.87
C GLY A 478 -2.65 -46.67 12.31
N SER A 479 -2.11 -47.23 11.22
CA SER A 479 -2.63 -48.41 10.52
C SER A 479 -2.19 -49.72 11.17
N LYS A 480 -1.05 -49.72 11.87
CA LYS A 480 -0.31 -50.91 12.30
C LYS A 480 0.12 -51.82 11.14
N ASP A 481 0.16 -51.29 9.91
CA ASP A 481 0.59 -52.02 8.73
C ASP A 481 2.13 -52.05 8.63
N ARG A 482 2.68 -53.25 8.43
CA ARG A 482 4.13 -53.44 8.20
C ARG A 482 4.60 -52.74 6.92
N ALA A 483 3.78 -52.69 5.88
CA ALA A 483 4.15 -52.05 4.62
C ALA A 483 4.49 -50.56 4.83
N ASP A 484 3.80 -49.89 5.76
CA ASP A 484 4.04 -48.50 6.12
C ASP A 484 5.38 -48.32 6.80
N PHE A 485 5.73 -49.19 7.75
CA PHE A 485 7.03 -49.16 8.41
C PHE A 485 8.18 -49.52 7.46
N GLN A 486 7.98 -50.48 6.55
CA GLN A 486 8.96 -50.79 5.50
C GLN A 486 9.20 -49.60 4.58
N ARG A 487 8.12 -48.88 4.17
CA ARG A 487 8.24 -47.64 3.40
C ARG A 487 8.97 -46.55 4.18
N ALA A 488 8.65 -46.38 5.46
CA ALA A 488 9.33 -45.44 6.33
C ALA A 488 10.83 -45.72 6.39
N ILE A 489 11.23 -46.96 6.63
CA ILE A 489 12.63 -47.40 6.67
C ILE A 489 13.35 -47.05 5.37
N LYS A 490 12.77 -47.37 4.19
CA LYS A 490 13.36 -47.05 2.88
C LYS A 490 13.63 -45.55 2.71
N PHE A 491 12.64 -44.71 3.02
CA PHE A 491 12.79 -43.25 2.88
C PHE A 491 13.77 -42.66 3.89
N LEU A 492 13.77 -43.15 5.12
CA LEU A 492 14.64 -42.66 6.19
C LEU A 492 16.10 -43.08 5.96
N GLN A 493 16.33 -44.27 5.40
CA GLN A 493 17.64 -44.69 4.92
C GLN A 493 18.13 -43.80 3.77
N LEU A 494 17.26 -43.51 2.79
CA LEU A 494 17.61 -42.59 1.71
C LEU A 494 17.94 -41.19 2.25
N SER A 495 17.15 -40.69 3.20
CA SER A 495 17.43 -39.42 3.88
C SER A 495 18.81 -39.42 4.52
N ASP A 496 19.14 -40.44 5.32
CA ASP A 496 20.42 -40.56 6.02
C ASP A 496 21.61 -40.71 5.05
N GLN A 497 21.41 -41.42 3.93
CA GLN A 497 22.40 -41.56 2.87
C GLN A 497 22.67 -40.25 2.12
N LEU A 498 21.63 -39.45 1.87
CA LEU A 498 21.74 -38.15 1.23
C LEU A 498 22.43 -37.14 2.15
N GLN A 499 21.99 -37.10 3.40
CA GLN A 499 22.64 -36.36 4.47
C GLN A 499 22.24 -36.92 5.84
N ALA A 500 23.23 -37.33 6.61
CA ALA A 500 23.00 -37.84 7.96
C ALA A 500 22.26 -36.81 8.81
N SER A 501 21.21 -37.25 9.52
CA SER A 501 20.48 -36.42 10.47
C SER A 501 20.00 -37.23 11.67
N VAL A 502 20.00 -36.59 12.84
CA VAL A 502 19.52 -37.21 14.08
C VAL A 502 18.05 -37.63 13.97
N ASP A 503 17.25 -36.83 13.26
CA ASP A 503 15.83 -37.11 13.03
C ASP A 503 15.63 -38.35 12.15
N ALA A 504 16.39 -38.48 11.06
CA ALA A 504 16.35 -39.67 10.21
C ALA A 504 16.79 -40.92 10.98
N LYS A 505 17.88 -40.84 11.76
CA LYS A 505 18.37 -41.95 12.61
C LYS A 505 17.33 -42.41 13.62
N PHE A 506 16.73 -41.48 14.36
CA PHE A 506 15.70 -41.80 15.35
C PHE A 506 14.49 -42.46 14.70
N LEU A 507 13.91 -41.83 13.67
CA LEU A 507 12.72 -42.36 13.00
C LEU A 507 13.01 -43.69 12.30
N LEU A 508 14.22 -43.87 11.75
CA LEU A 508 14.64 -45.14 11.13
C LEU A 508 14.65 -46.24 12.18
N GLY A 509 15.24 -45.96 13.34
CA GLY A 509 15.28 -46.91 14.45
C GLY A 509 13.89 -47.23 15.01
N ALA A 510 13.03 -46.23 15.18
CA ALA A 510 11.66 -46.41 15.67
C ALA A 510 10.76 -47.15 14.68
N SER A 511 10.90 -46.88 13.38
CA SER A 511 10.20 -47.60 12.32
C SER A 511 10.63 -49.06 12.27
N ALA A 512 11.94 -49.31 12.38
CA ALA A 512 12.50 -50.66 12.41
C ALA A 512 12.07 -51.44 13.67
N PHE A 513 12.04 -50.79 14.85
CA PHE A 513 11.51 -51.42 16.05
C PHE A 513 10.04 -51.85 15.87
N SER A 514 9.20 -50.96 15.33
CA SER A 514 7.77 -51.23 15.11
C SER A 514 7.55 -52.35 14.09
N LEU A 515 8.34 -52.37 13.00
CA LEU A 515 8.36 -53.47 12.05
C LEU A 515 8.78 -54.79 12.71
N GLY A 516 9.82 -54.78 13.55
CA GLY A 516 10.32 -55.96 14.25
C GLY A 516 9.29 -56.55 15.20
N GLN A 517 8.60 -55.70 15.96
CA GLN A 517 7.51 -56.10 16.84
C GLN A 517 6.39 -56.78 16.07
N SER A 518 5.88 -56.14 15.00
CA SER A 518 4.80 -56.71 14.18
C SER A 518 5.24 -58.00 13.47
N ALA A 519 6.47 -58.05 12.94
CA ALA A 519 7.01 -59.23 12.28
C ALA A 519 7.15 -60.42 13.25
N THR A 520 7.56 -60.20 14.50
CA THR A 520 7.65 -61.25 15.53
C THR A 520 6.27 -61.88 15.79
N ILE A 521 5.25 -61.05 16.01
CA ILE A 521 3.88 -61.51 16.29
C ILE A 521 3.36 -62.40 15.14
N ASP A 522 3.40 -61.88 13.92
CA ASP A 522 2.91 -62.60 12.74
C ASP A 522 3.77 -63.83 12.39
N ALA A 523 5.08 -63.80 12.66
CA ALA A 523 5.97 -64.93 12.38
C ALA A 523 5.53 -66.17 13.17
N ASN A 524 5.17 -65.99 14.44
CA ASN A 524 4.64 -67.04 15.28
C ASN A 524 3.26 -67.53 14.81
N GLU A 525 2.34 -66.60 14.50
CA GLU A 525 0.98 -66.95 14.03
C GLU A 525 1.00 -67.73 12.71
N ARG A 526 1.84 -67.30 11.77
CA ARG A 526 1.92 -67.87 10.42
C ARG A 526 2.98 -68.95 10.27
N ARG A 527 3.76 -69.21 11.34
CA ARG A 527 4.92 -70.12 11.33
C ARG A 527 5.90 -69.79 10.20
N SER A 528 6.18 -68.51 9.98
CA SER A 528 6.96 -68.02 8.84
C SER A 528 8.40 -67.72 9.19
N CYS A 529 9.33 -68.43 8.54
CA CYS A 529 10.76 -68.14 8.64
C CYS A 529 11.10 -66.72 8.13
N GLU A 530 10.50 -66.30 7.03
CA GLU A 530 10.76 -65.00 6.42
C GLU A 530 10.46 -63.86 7.40
N LEU A 531 9.32 -63.94 8.09
CA LEU A 531 8.92 -62.95 9.07
C LEU A 531 9.81 -62.98 10.33
N ALA A 532 10.23 -64.16 10.77
CA ALA A 532 11.17 -64.29 11.89
C ALA A 532 12.54 -63.66 11.56
N ARG A 533 13.04 -63.88 10.33
CA ARG A 533 14.27 -63.23 9.84
C ARG A 533 14.10 -61.71 9.69
N MET A 534 12.95 -61.26 9.17
CA MET A 534 12.62 -59.84 9.07
C MET A 534 12.59 -59.17 10.45
N ALA A 535 12.02 -59.83 11.46
CA ALA A 535 12.01 -59.32 12.83
C ALA A 535 13.43 -59.13 13.38
N ARG A 536 14.31 -60.14 13.20
CA ARG A 536 15.72 -60.06 13.59
C ARG A 536 16.44 -58.90 12.92
N GLU A 537 16.29 -58.75 11.61
CA GLU A 537 16.93 -57.67 10.85
C GLU A 537 16.42 -56.30 11.29
N ALA A 538 15.11 -56.16 11.48
CA ALA A 538 14.47 -54.92 11.92
C ALA A 538 14.97 -54.49 13.32
N PHE A 539 15.09 -55.41 14.27
CA PHE A 539 15.67 -55.09 15.58
C PHE A 539 17.16 -54.74 15.53
N ASN A 540 17.93 -55.31 14.59
CA ASN A 540 19.32 -54.91 14.37
C ASN A 540 19.40 -53.47 13.84
N ILE A 541 18.57 -53.10 12.84
CA ILE A 541 18.48 -51.73 12.33
C ILE A 541 18.08 -50.76 13.45
N ALA A 542 17.13 -51.14 14.30
CA ALA A 542 16.72 -50.36 15.46
C ALA A 542 17.89 -50.13 16.43
N SER A 543 18.61 -51.20 16.78
CA SER A 543 19.74 -51.15 17.72
C SER A 543 20.89 -50.28 17.23
N ILE A 544 21.12 -50.23 15.91
CA ILE A 544 22.17 -49.42 15.29
C ILE A 544 21.81 -47.92 15.28
N ASN A 545 20.55 -47.58 15.01
CA ASN A 545 20.17 -46.19 14.72
C ASN A 545 19.58 -45.43 15.92
N LEU A 546 18.92 -46.12 16.86
CA LEU A 546 18.34 -45.48 18.05
C LEU A 546 19.37 -44.75 18.93
N PRO A 547 20.60 -45.24 19.16
CA PRO A 547 21.60 -44.51 19.95
C PRO A 547 21.97 -43.15 19.35
N ALA A 548 22.10 -43.07 18.03
CA ALA A 548 22.35 -41.82 17.32
C ALA A 548 21.13 -40.87 17.43
N GLY A 549 19.91 -41.40 17.31
CA GLY A 549 18.67 -40.65 17.53
C GLY A 549 18.51 -40.11 18.96
N GLY A 550 19.06 -40.82 19.95
CA GLY A 550 19.01 -40.46 21.37
C GLY A 550 19.71 -39.15 21.71
N GLN A 551 20.54 -38.59 20.82
CA GLN A 551 21.11 -37.26 21.01
C GLN A 551 20.05 -36.15 21.09
N LYS A 552 18.93 -36.33 20.37
CA LYS A 552 17.80 -35.38 20.37
C LYS A 552 16.55 -35.94 21.05
N TYR A 553 16.38 -37.26 21.05
CA TYR A 553 15.22 -37.96 21.62
C TYR A 553 15.65 -39.00 22.68
N PRO A 554 16.29 -38.58 23.78
CA PRO A 554 16.96 -39.50 24.71
C PRO A 554 15.99 -40.46 25.40
N ASN A 555 14.80 -40.00 25.78
CA ASN A 555 13.83 -40.81 26.53
C ASN A 555 13.18 -41.87 25.63
N GLU A 556 12.72 -41.45 24.46
CA GLU A 556 12.08 -42.31 23.49
C GLU A 556 13.07 -43.36 22.94
N ALA A 557 14.30 -42.94 22.63
CA ALA A 557 15.34 -43.86 22.17
C ALA A 557 15.70 -44.88 23.26
N ALA A 558 15.85 -44.45 24.51
CA ALA A 558 16.12 -45.36 25.63
C ALA A 558 14.99 -46.37 25.86
N GLN A 559 13.73 -45.93 25.77
CA GLN A 559 12.57 -46.81 25.92
C GLN A 559 12.56 -47.91 24.84
N LEU A 560 12.76 -47.54 23.58
CA LEU A 560 12.78 -48.49 22.47
C LEU A 560 13.97 -49.45 22.57
N LEU A 561 15.16 -48.94 22.90
CA LEU A 561 16.36 -49.78 23.10
C LEU A 561 16.19 -50.78 24.24
N ALA A 562 15.57 -50.37 25.36
CA ALA A 562 15.30 -51.26 26.48
C ALA A 562 14.25 -52.35 26.16
N ALA A 563 13.38 -52.10 25.17
CA ALA A 563 12.36 -53.06 24.75
C ALA A 563 12.91 -54.14 23.80
N ILE A 564 13.95 -53.86 23.00
CA ILE A 564 14.49 -54.82 22.02
C ILE A 564 14.86 -56.19 22.64
N PRO A 565 15.60 -56.27 23.77
CA PRO A 565 15.96 -57.55 24.37
C PRO A 565 14.77 -58.42 24.80
N GLN A 566 13.59 -57.82 25.00
CA GLN A 566 12.37 -58.55 25.37
C GLN A 566 11.84 -59.41 24.22
N PHE A 567 12.12 -59.04 22.97
CA PHE A 567 11.72 -59.79 21.78
C PHE A 567 12.77 -60.80 21.31
N THR A 568 14.05 -60.63 21.69
CA THR A 568 15.15 -61.49 21.24
C THR A 568 14.90 -62.99 21.44
N PRO A 569 14.46 -63.47 22.62
CA PRO A 569 14.21 -64.90 22.83
C PRO A 569 13.10 -65.47 21.94
N ALA A 570 12.04 -64.68 21.72
CA ALA A 570 10.92 -65.07 20.85
C ALA A 570 11.41 -65.23 19.40
N VAL A 571 12.09 -64.22 18.88
CA VAL A 571 12.64 -64.24 17.51
C VAL A 571 13.65 -65.38 17.31
N ASP A 572 14.55 -65.65 18.27
CA ASP A 572 15.49 -66.78 18.17
C ASP A 572 14.79 -68.13 18.12
N ASN A 573 13.76 -68.31 18.95
CA ASN A 573 12.97 -69.52 18.97
C ASN A 573 12.17 -69.69 17.67
N GLU A 574 11.57 -68.63 17.15
CA GLU A 574 10.85 -68.62 15.87
C GLU A 574 11.78 -69.00 14.72
N ILE A 575 12.97 -68.39 14.62
CA ILE A 575 13.97 -68.75 13.60
C ILE A 575 14.36 -70.22 13.73
N LYS A 576 14.68 -70.70 14.94
CA LYS A 576 15.05 -72.11 15.17
C LYS A 576 13.94 -73.09 14.79
N ARG A 577 12.68 -72.70 14.97
CA ARG A 577 11.52 -73.55 14.69
C ARG A 577 11.10 -73.53 13.23
N PHE A 578 11.15 -72.37 12.58
CA PHE A 578 10.53 -72.16 11.27
C PHE A 578 11.55 -72.11 10.12
N CYS A 579 12.82 -71.80 10.36
CA CYS A 579 13.85 -71.61 9.32
C CYS A 579 14.74 -72.84 9.07
N LYS A 580 14.22 -74.04 9.29
CA LYS A 580 14.98 -75.30 9.13
C LYS A 580 15.10 -75.74 7.68
#